data_AF-A0A1S8L4I8-F1
#
_entry.id   AF-A0A1S8L4I8-F1
#
_cell.length_a   1.000
_cell.length_b   1.000
_cell.length_c   1.000
_cell.angle_alpha   90.00
_cell.angle_beta   90.00
_cell.angle_gamma   90.00
#
_symmetry.space_group_name_H-M   'P 1'
#
loop_
_entity.id
_entity.type
_entity.pdbx_description
1 polymer ?
#
loop_
_entity_poly.entity_id
_entity_poly.type
_entity_poly.pdbx_seq_one_letter_code
_entity_poly.pdbx_strand_id
1 'polypeptide(L)'
;MSNNEILEVVDYIELVIFSGNYIEEEAFDILKEGIKNRFEDSRSFFEYKSLNEVLEKLNWLEFKNLISKYDYLEEEIVKGILKVNPELKTSLIKLIDLENEREEKVIRHIRTNR
;
A
#
# COMPACT_ATOMS: atom_id res chain seq x y z
N MET A 1 5.30 21.16 -9.31
CA MET A 1 5.58 20.85 -7.90
C MET A 1 6.99 21.30 -7.56
N SER A 2 7.17 21.91 -6.40
CA SER A 2 8.47 22.19 -5.77
C SER A 2 9.01 20.94 -5.07
N ASN A 3 10.29 20.94 -4.68
CA ASN A 3 10.89 19.81 -3.95
C ASN A 3 10.20 19.58 -2.59
N ASN A 4 9.74 20.65 -1.93
CA ASN A 4 9.02 20.53 -0.66
C ASN A 4 7.64 19.88 -0.85
N GLU A 5 6.91 20.28 -1.89
CA GLU A 5 5.62 19.65 -2.22
C GLU A 5 5.79 18.16 -2.55
N ILE A 6 6.86 17.79 -3.27
CA ILE A 6 7.17 16.37 -3.52
C ILE A 6 7.39 15.62 -2.20
N LEU A 7 8.22 16.15 -1.31
CA LEU A 7 8.54 15.52 -0.02
C LEU A 7 7.29 15.32 0.83
N GLU A 8 6.47 16.36 0.97
CA GLU A 8 5.23 16.30 1.75
C GLU A 8 4.26 15.24 1.20
N VAL A 9 4.15 15.12 -0.13
CA VAL A 9 3.30 14.09 -0.73
C VAL A 9 3.86 12.69 -0.54
N VAL A 10 5.18 12.48 -0.66
CA VAL A 10 5.82 11.18 -0.37
C VAL A 10 5.61 10.78 1.09
N ASP A 11 5.74 11.71 2.02
CA ASP A 11 5.53 11.46 3.45
C ASP A 11 4.05 11.14 3.76
N TYR A 12 3.12 11.80 3.06
CA TYR A 12 1.70 11.46 3.14
C TYR A 12 1.41 10.04 2.60
N ILE A 13 1.97 9.70 1.43
CA ILE A 13 1.86 8.36 0.83
C ILE A 13 2.37 7.30 1.80
N GLU A 14 3.53 7.54 2.42
CA GLU A 14 4.08 6.66 3.45
C GLU A 14 3.09 6.44 4.59
N LEU A 15 2.57 7.52 5.18
CA LEU A 15 1.63 7.42 6.30
C LEU A 15 0.38 6.60 5.94
N VAL A 16 -0.18 6.80 4.75
CA VAL A 16 -1.36 6.07 4.27
C VAL A 16 -1.05 4.58 4.08
N ILE A 17 0.04 4.23 3.41
CA ILE A 17 0.42 2.83 3.19
C ILE A 17 0.72 2.10 4.51
N PHE A 18 1.45 2.75 5.42
CA PHE A 18 1.76 2.16 6.72
C PHE A 18 0.54 2.06 7.64
N SER A 19 -0.53 2.80 7.36
CA SER A 19 -1.84 2.59 7.99
C SER A 19 -2.65 1.44 7.37
N GLY A 20 -2.11 0.73 6.38
CA GLY A 20 -2.73 -0.41 5.70
C GLY A 20 -3.63 -0.04 4.53
N ASN A 21 -3.67 1.24 4.14
CA ASN A 21 -4.55 1.71 3.08
C ASN A 21 -3.85 1.66 1.72
N TYR A 22 -4.58 1.19 0.72
CA TYR A 22 -4.17 1.24 -0.68
C TYR A 22 -4.26 2.67 -1.24
N ILE A 23 -3.27 3.04 -2.05
CA ILE A 23 -3.28 4.27 -2.86
C ILE A 23 -3.26 3.86 -4.34
N GLU A 24 -4.09 4.51 -5.15
CA GLU A 24 -4.14 4.27 -6.60
C GLU A 24 -2.76 4.44 -7.27
N GLU A 25 -2.44 3.55 -8.21
CA GLU A 25 -1.14 3.51 -8.88
C GLU A 25 -0.83 4.80 -9.66
N GLU A 26 -1.86 5.45 -10.21
CA GLU A 26 -1.74 6.73 -10.92
C GLU A 26 -1.07 7.82 -10.06
N ALA A 27 -1.27 7.79 -8.73
CA ALA A 27 -0.65 8.74 -7.83
C ALA A 27 0.88 8.61 -7.82
N PHE A 28 1.41 7.38 -7.93
CA PHE A 28 2.85 7.14 -8.00
C PHE A 28 3.44 7.60 -9.33
N ASP A 29 2.73 7.35 -10.43
CA ASP A 29 3.17 7.75 -11.78
C ASP A 29 3.26 9.28 -11.90
N ILE A 30 2.23 10.00 -11.42
CA ILE A 30 2.22 11.46 -11.36
C ILE A 30 3.41 11.98 -10.56
N LEU A 31 3.71 11.36 -9.41
CA LEU A 31 4.80 11.80 -8.55
C LEU A 31 6.18 11.52 -9.16
N LYS A 32 6.38 10.35 -9.77
CA LYS A 32 7.61 9.98 -10.49
C LYS A 32 7.91 10.97 -11.61
N GLU A 33 6.89 11.35 -12.39
CA GLU A 33 7.05 12.35 -13.45
C GLU A 33 7.35 13.73 -12.86
N GLY A 34 6.72 14.09 -11.74
CA GLY A 34 7.04 15.30 -10.97
C GLY A 34 8.52 15.35 -10.53
N ILE A 35 9.03 14.25 -9.99
CA ILE A 35 10.44 14.11 -9.56
C ILE A 35 11.39 14.19 -10.76
N LYS A 36 11.06 13.52 -11.87
CA LYS A 36 11.85 13.52 -13.10
C LYS A 36 12.03 14.93 -13.66
N ASN A 37 10.95 15.71 -13.75
CA ASN A 37 11.00 17.10 -14.17
C ASN A 37 11.91 17.94 -13.25
N ARG A 38 11.89 17.67 -11.93
CA ARG A 38 12.78 18.35 -10.97
C ARG A 38 14.24 17.97 -11.10
N PHE A 39 14.55 16.73 -11.52
CA PHE A 39 15.92 16.35 -11.82
C PHE A 39 16.51 17.18 -12.97
N GLU A 40 15.72 17.41 -14.02
CA GLU A 40 16.13 18.22 -15.18
C GLU A 40 16.40 19.68 -14.81
N ASP A 41 15.67 20.20 -13.81
CA ASP A 41 15.81 21.56 -13.29
C ASP A 41 16.90 21.73 -12.22
N SER A 42 17.49 20.63 -11.73
CA SER A 42 18.37 20.64 -10.57
C SER A 42 19.66 21.43 -10.82
N ARG A 43 20.01 22.33 -9.89
CA ARG A 43 21.17 23.23 -10.03
C ARG A 43 22.35 22.86 -9.16
N SER A 44 22.22 21.81 -8.33
CA SER A 44 23.28 21.40 -7.41
C SER A 44 23.29 19.89 -7.21
N PHE A 45 24.47 19.35 -6.90
CA PHE A 45 24.63 17.96 -6.53
C PHE A 45 23.78 17.60 -5.30
N PHE A 46 23.65 18.51 -4.33
CA PHE A 46 22.85 18.29 -3.13
C PHE A 46 21.36 18.12 -3.47
N GLU A 47 20.82 19.00 -4.32
CA GLU A 47 19.44 18.92 -4.80
C GLU A 47 19.20 17.63 -5.57
N TYR A 48 20.11 17.26 -6.48
CA TYR A 48 20.04 15.99 -7.20
C TYR A 48 20.02 14.79 -6.25
N LYS A 49 20.93 14.76 -5.27
CA LYS A 49 21.03 13.67 -4.30
C LYS A 49 19.73 13.53 -3.50
N SER A 50 19.18 14.65 -3.03
CA SER A 50 17.91 14.65 -2.29
C SER A 50 16.75 14.12 -3.14
N LEU A 51 16.62 14.54 -4.40
CA LEU A 51 15.59 14.02 -5.31
C LEU A 51 15.75 12.51 -5.56
N ASN A 52 16.99 12.01 -5.61
CA ASN A 52 17.26 10.59 -5.77
C ASN A 52 16.85 9.77 -4.56
N GLU A 53 17.16 10.24 -3.35
CA GLU A 53 16.72 9.60 -2.10
C GLU A 53 15.18 9.54 -2.03
N VAL A 54 14.50 10.59 -2.47
CA VAL A 54 13.03 10.65 -2.53
C VAL A 54 12.45 9.68 -3.55
N LEU A 55 13.07 9.57 -4.73
CA LEU A 55 12.65 8.61 -5.76
C LEU A 55 12.82 7.16 -5.28
N GLU A 56 13.94 6.85 -4.62
CA GLU A 56 14.18 5.54 -4.01
C GLU A 56 13.14 5.21 -2.95
N LYS A 57 12.80 6.17 -2.07
CA LYS A 57 11.72 6.03 -1.09
C LYS A 57 10.38 5.75 -1.78
N LEU A 58 10.02 6.52 -2.81
CA LEU A 58 8.76 6.35 -3.54
C LEU A 58 8.65 4.96 -4.18
N ASN A 59 9.72 4.46 -4.81
CA ASN A 59 9.74 3.12 -5.41
C ASN A 59 9.55 2.02 -4.35
N TRP A 60 10.12 2.20 -3.16
CA TRP A 60 9.90 1.27 -2.05
C TRP A 60 8.45 1.30 -1.56
N LEU A 61 7.85 2.49 -1.48
CA LEU A 61 6.45 2.66 -1.11
C LEU A 61 5.51 2.04 -2.14
N GLU A 62 5.81 2.15 -3.43
CA GLU A 62 5.04 1.50 -4.50
C GLU A 62 5.04 -0.03 -4.33
N PHE A 63 6.20 -0.62 -4.04
CA PHE A 63 6.29 -2.05 -3.74
C PHE A 63 5.47 -2.44 -2.51
N LYS A 64 5.46 -1.61 -1.46
CA LYS A 64 4.62 -1.84 -0.26
C LYS A 64 3.13 -1.71 -0.56
N ASN A 65 2.76 -0.73 -1.38
CA ASN A 65 1.39 -0.49 -1.80
C ASN A 65 0.81 -1.66 -2.62
N LEU A 66 1.65 -2.41 -3.34
CA LEU A 66 1.23 -3.65 -4.02
C LEU A 66 0.63 -4.67 -3.05
N ILE A 67 1.12 -4.75 -1.82
CA ILE A 67 0.58 -5.66 -0.80
C ILE A 67 -0.83 -5.19 -0.42
N SER A 68 -0.98 -3.91 -0.06
CA SER A 68 -2.27 -3.30 0.27
C SER A 68 -3.29 -3.35 -0.86
N LYS A 69 -2.84 -3.37 -2.12
CA LYS A 69 -3.71 -3.54 -3.30
C LYS A 69 -4.46 -4.87 -3.28
N TYR A 70 -3.81 -5.96 -2.89
CA TYR A 70 -4.48 -7.27 -2.84
C TYR A 70 -5.57 -7.31 -1.79
N ASP A 71 -5.29 -6.77 -0.59
CA ASP A 71 -6.27 -6.66 0.50
C ASP A 71 -7.47 -5.80 0.05
N TYR A 72 -7.20 -4.66 -0.60
CA TYR A 72 -8.23 -3.78 -1.15
C TYR A 72 -9.09 -4.48 -2.22
N LEU A 73 -8.48 -5.20 -3.16
CA LEU A 73 -9.20 -5.93 -4.20
C LEU A 73 -10.08 -7.03 -3.61
N GLU A 74 -9.59 -7.75 -2.61
CA GLU A 74 -10.38 -8.76 -1.90
C GLU A 74 -11.62 -8.13 -1.26
N GLU A 75 -11.46 -7.01 -0.54
CA GLU A 75 -12.58 -6.29 0.05
C GLU A 75 -13.61 -5.85 -0.99
N GLU A 76 -13.17 -5.29 -2.11
CA GLU A 76 -14.08 -4.81 -3.16
C GLU A 76 -14.83 -5.96 -3.84
N ILE A 77 -14.18 -7.11 -4.05
CA ILE A 77 -14.84 -8.33 -4.54
C ILE A 77 -15.91 -8.78 -3.54
N VAL A 78 -15.59 -8.83 -2.24
CA VAL A 78 -16.54 -9.22 -1.19
C VAL A 78 -17.73 -8.25 -1.15
N LYS A 79 -17.48 -6.93 -1.16
CA LYS A 79 -18.53 -5.90 -1.21
C LYS A 79 -19.40 -6.05 -2.46
N GLY A 80 -18.78 -6.33 -3.60
CA GLY A 80 -19.47 -6.57 -4.88
C GLY A 80 -20.41 -7.79 -4.82
N ILE A 81 -19.92 -8.92 -4.31
CA ILE A 81 -20.72 -10.14 -4.11
C ILE A 81 -21.91 -9.85 -3.19
N LEU A 82 -21.65 -9.20 -2.05
CA LEU A 82 -22.68 -8.90 -1.05
C LEU A 82 -23.73 -7.90 -1.54
N LYS A 83 -23.36 -7.00 -2.44
CA LYS A 83 -24.30 -6.07 -3.08
C LYS A 83 -25.30 -6.81 -3.97
N VAL A 84 -24.88 -7.89 -4.63
CA VAL A 84 -25.72 -8.71 -5.52
C VAL A 84 -26.46 -9.81 -4.75
N ASN A 85 -25.82 -10.43 -3.75
CA ASN A 85 -26.33 -11.58 -3.00
C ASN A 85 -26.14 -11.33 -1.48
N PRO A 86 -26.94 -10.44 -0.86
CA PRO A 86 -26.77 -10.05 0.54
C PRO A 86 -26.95 -11.21 1.53
N GLU A 87 -27.68 -12.26 1.16
CA GLU A 87 -27.88 -13.47 1.96
C GLU A 87 -26.59 -14.26 2.23
N LEU A 88 -25.56 -14.08 1.40
CA LEU A 88 -24.26 -14.74 1.58
C LEU A 88 -23.44 -14.16 2.73
N LYS A 89 -23.86 -13.04 3.34
CA LYS A 89 -23.13 -12.37 4.42
C LYS A 89 -22.76 -13.29 5.58
N THR A 90 -23.70 -14.11 6.04
CA THR A 90 -23.45 -15.05 7.16
C THR A 90 -22.46 -16.14 6.77
N SER A 91 -22.51 -16.61 5.52
CA SER A 91 -21.59 -17.65 5.02
C SER A 91 -20.16 -17.11 4.87
N LEU A 92 -20.00 -15.86 4.42
CA LEU A 92 -18.70 -15.21 4.29
C LEU A 92 -18.05 -14.94 5.66
N ILE A 93 -18.82 -14.47 6.65
CA ILE A 93 -18.32 -14.30 8.03
C ILE A 93 -17.80 -15.64 8.58
N LYS A 94 -18.57 -16.73 8.39
CA LYS A 94 -18.15 -18.07 8.85
C LYS A 94 -16.86 -18.56 8.19
N LEU A 95 -16.60 -18.19 6.93
CA LEU A 95 -15.37 -18.55 6.24
C LEU A 95 -14.15 -17.82 6.84
N ILE A 96 -14.29 -16.53 7.12
CA ILE A 96 -13.25 -15.72 7.79
C ILE A 96 -12.96 -16.29 9.19
N ASP A 97 -13.99 -16.62 9.96
CA ASP A 97 -13.83 -17.21 11.30
C ASP A 97 -13.06 -18.55 11.25
N LEU A 98 -13.35 -19.39 10.24
CA LEU A 98 -12.66 -20.67 10.04
C LEU A 98 -11.18 -20.50 9.68
N GLU A 99 -10.84 -19.46 8.92
CA GLU A 99 -9.45 -19.15 8.56
C GLU A 99 -8.65 -18.71 9.79
N ASN A 100 -9.20 -17.79 10.57
CA ASN A 100 -8.62 -17.34 11.85
C ASN A 100 -8.39 -18.51 12.83
N GLU A 101 -9.39 -19.39 13.00
CA GLU A 101 -9.24 -20.58 13.85
C GLU A 101 -8.10 -21.51 13.38
N ARG A 102 -7.92 -21.63 12.06
CA ARG A 102 -6.86 -22.44 11.46
C ARG A 102 -5.50 -21.84 11.76
N GLU A 103 -5.35 -20.54 11.58
CA GLU A 103 -4.12 -19.80 11.84
C GLU A 103 -3.70 -19.92 13.31
N GLU A 104 -4.63 -19.75 14.24
CA GLU A 104 -4.38 -19.94 15.67
C GLU A 104 -3.91 -21.35 16.02
N LYS A 105 -4.50 -22.39 15.41
CA LYS A 105 -4.11 -23.79 15.62
C LYS A 105 -2.68 -24.03 15.15
N VAL A 106 -2.29 -23.46 14.01
CA VAL A 106 -0.92 -23.55 13.48
C VAL A 106 0.07 -22.84 14.41
N ILE A 107 -0.23 -21.61 14.84
CA ILE A 107 0.63 -20.85 15.77
C ILE A 107 0.80 -21.61 17.09
N ARG A 108 -0.29 -22.17 17.65
CA ARG A 108 -0.23 -23.00 18.86
C ARG A 108 0.67 -24.20 18.66
N HIS A 109 0.50 -24.95 17.57
CA HIS A 109 1.33 -26.12 17.29
C HIS A 109 2.83 -25.78 17.22
N ILE A 110 3.19 -24.68 16.55
CA ILE A 110 4.58 -24.19 16.47
C ILE A 110 5.14 -23.82 17.86
N ARG A 111 4.35 -23.12 18.68
CA ARG A 111 4.77 -22.70 20.04
C ARG A 111 4.95 -23.87 21.00
N THR A 112 4.15 -24.93 20.84
CA THR A 112 4.18 -26.10 21.75
C THR A 112 5.33 -27.06 21.41
N ASN A 113 5.83 -27.02 20.17
CA ASN A 113 6.93 -27.84 19.68
C ASN A 113 8.29 -27.11 19.66
N ARG A 114 8.42 -25.99 20.38
CA ARG A 114 9.66 -25.28 20.67
C ARG A 114 10.09 -25.54 22.10
#